data_AF-A0A7S2UFI3-F1
#
_entry.id   AF-A0A7S2UFI3-F1
#
_cell.length_a   1.000
_cell.length_b   1.000
_cell.length_c   1.000
_cell.angle_alpha   90.00
_cell.angle_beta   90.00
_cell.angle_gamma   90.00
#
_symmetry.space_group_name_H-M   'P 1'
#
loop_
_entity.id
_entity.type
_entity.pdbx_description
1 polymer ?
#
loop_
_entity_poly.entity_id
_entity_poly.type
_entity_poly.pdbx_seq_one_letter_code
_entity_poly.pdbx_strand_id
1 'polypeptide(L)'
;MGSVLTHCREAVSSPDPWTKTSKFLLAQGANYLSMGGLLLASPRTFGSLMFIEDSQMTNIEAWRLVGMEIAVVGYFYATNARSKHFAKTSVLDRILPVPLLLVGQAQLGAPKVLCYLFAVVEPLLGVLTSLSLTSEEKNESDKKDPKKRTSRRLW
;
A
#
# COMPACT_ATOMS: atom_id res chain seq x y z
N MET A 1 5.56 -14.74 21.98
CA MET A 1 6.23 -14.93 20.66
C MET A 1 5.53 -15.91 19.72
N GLY A 2 4.52 -16.70 20.14
CA GLY A 2 3.83 -17.65 19.24
C GLY A 2 2.84 -17.04 18.23
N SER A 3 2.21 -15.90 18.54
CA SER A 3 1.10 -15.34 17.74
C SER A 3 1.50 -14.78 16.36
N VAL A 4 2.69 -14.18 16.24
CA VAL A 4 3.15 -13.58 14.97
C VAL A 4 3.49 -14.65 13.92
N LEU A 5 4.12 -15.74 14.35
CA LEU A 5 4.50 -16.85 13.46
C LEU A 5 3.27 -17.61 12.95
N THR A 6 2.20 -17.69 13.75
CA THR A 6 0.94 -18.34 13.33
C THR A 6 0.23 -17.54 12.25
N HIS A 7 0.15 -16.20 12.37
CA HIS A 7 -0.43 -15.36 11.32
C HIS A 7 0.40 -15.34 10.03
N CYS A 8 1.74 -15.34 10.13
CA CYS A 8 2.59 -15.51 8.96
C CYS A 8 2.35 -16.87 8.27
N ARG A 9 2.14 -17.94 9.04
CA ARG A 9 1.86 -19.28 8.51
C ARG A 9 0.50 -19.35 7.82
N GLU A 10 -0.55 -18.75 8.39
CA GLU A 10 -1.89 -18.67 7.80
C GLU A 10 -1.95 -17.84 6.50
N ALA A 11 -1.23 -16.71 6.47
CA ALA A 11 -1.07 -15.91 5.25
C ALA A 11 -0.32 -16.69 4.15
N VAL A 12 0.62 -17.57 4.53
CA VAL A 12 1.34 -18.45 3.60
C VAL A 12 0.46 -19.61 3.12
N SER A 13 -0.37 -20.18 3.98
CA SER A 13 -1.21 -21.37 3.69
C SER A 13 -2.57 -21.05 3.08
N SER A 14 -2.91 -19.78 2.83
CA SER A 14 -4.14 -19.42 2.15
C SER A 14 -4.20 -20.09 0.76
N PRO A 15 -5.25 -20.88 0.46
CA PRO A 15 -5.35 -21.70 -0.76
C PRO A 15 -5.53 -20.89 -2.05
N ASP A 16 -5.70 -19.57 -1.95
CA ASP A 16 -5.86 -18.71 -3.12
C ASP A 16 -4.53 -18.55 -3.89
N PRO A 17 -4.53 -18.80 -5.21
CA PRO A 17 -3.34 -18.62 -6.02
C PRO A 17 -2.92 -17.16 -6.05
N TRP A 18 -1.61 -16.91 -6.01
CA TRP A 18 -1.04 -15.56 -6.08
C TRP A 18 -1.43 -14.86 -7.38
N THR A 19 -2.36 -13.92 -7.28
CA THR A 19 -2.74 -13.05 -8.41
C THR A 19 -1.71 -11.93 -8.59
N LYS A 20 -1.75 -11.23 -9.74
CA LYS A 20 -0.90 -10.05 -9.97
C LYS A 20 -1.20 -8.96 -8.95
N THR A 21 -2.47 -8.76 -8.64
CA THR A 21 -2.92 -7.82 -7.60
C THR A 21 -2.34 -8.20 -6.24
N SER A 22 -2.35 -9.48 -5.86
CA SER A 22 -1.77 -9.91 -4.58
C SER A 22 -0.27 -9.67 -4.49
N LYS A 23 0.47 -9.93 -5.58
CA LYS A 23 1.92 -9.63 -5.62
C LYS A 23 2.17 -8.12 -5.55
N PHE A 24 1.33 -7.32 -6.21
CA PHE A 24 1.41 -5.87 -6.18
C PHE A 24 1.13 -5.31 -4.78
N LEU A 25 0.12 -5.82 -4.07
CA LEU A 25 -0.17 -5.44 -2.68
C LEU A 25 0.96 -5.85 -1.73
N LEU A 26 1.52 -7.05 -1.90
CA LEU A 26 2.67 -7.50 -1.11
C LEU A 26 3.89 -6.59 -1.32
N ALA A 27 4.21 -6.24 -2.58
CA ALA A 27 5.32 -5.36 -2.90
C ALA A 27 5.14 -3.97 -2.28
N GLN A 28 3.91 -3.45 -2.28
CA GLN A 28 3.58 -2.20 -1.60
C GLN A 28 3.77 -2.33 -0.08
N GLY A 29 3.24 -3.39 0.53
CA GLY A 29 3.42 -3.65 1.96
C GLY A 29 4.89 -3.72 2.37
N ALA A 30 5.72 -4.40 1.57
CA ALA A 30 7.16 -4.46 1.78
C ALA A 30 7.82 -3.06 1.68
N ASN A 31 7.47 -2.27 0.67
CA ASN A 31 8.00 -0.91 0.52
C ASN A 31 7.64 -0.02 1.71
N TYR A 32 6.37 -0.01 2.14
CA TYR A 32 5.98 0.77 3.32
C TYR A 32 6.66 0.27 4.59
N LEU A 33 6.80 -1.04 4.80
CA LEU A 33 7.54 -1.57 5.95
C LEU A 33 9.00 -1.11 5.94
N SER A 34 9.66 -1.12 4.78
CA SER A 34 11.03 -0.63 4.64
C SER A 34 11.14 0.87 4.89
N MET A 35 10.24 1.67 4.31
CA MET A 35 10.23 3.13 4.48
C MET A 35 9.89 3.52 5.93
N GLY A 36 8.83 2.95 6.51
CA GLY A 36 8.41 3.18 7.88
C GLY A 36 9.44 2.71 8.90
N GLY A 37 10.07 1.55 8.66
CA GLY A 37 11.18 1.05 9.46
C GLY A 37 12.40 1.97 9.40
N LEU A 38 12.75 2.50 8.21
CA LEU A 38 13.83 3.46 8.06
C LEU A 38 13.51 4.79 8.75
N LEU A 39 12.29 5.31 8.62
CA LEU A 39 11.81 6.50 9.32
C LEU A 39 11.81 6.32 10.83
N LEU A 40 11.47 5.14 11.35
CA LEU A 40 11.52 4.85 12.79
C LEU A 40 12.97 4.81 13.30
N ALA A 41 13.83 4.06 12.62
CA ALA A 41 15.21 3.83 13.05
C ALA A 41 16.09 5.07 12.86
N SER A 42 16.04 5.68 11.68
CA SER A 42 16.86 6.83 11.30
C SER A 42 16.09 7.80 10.38
N PRO A 43 15.25 8.69 10.96
CA PRO A 43 14.57 9.76 10.23
C PRO A 43 15.50 10.59 9.35
N ARG A 44 16.70 10.92 9.84
CA ARG A 44 17.66 11.76 9.10
C ARG A 44 18.20 11.08 7.85
N THR A 45 18.54 9.79 7.94
CA THR A 45 18.96 9.02 6.76
C THR A 45 17.85 8.97 5.71
N PHE A 46 16.61 8.80 6.15
CA PHE A 46 15.46 8.88 5.25
C PHE A 46 15.34 10.27 4.61
N GLY A 47 15.44 11.33 5.40
CA GLY A 47 15.43 12.71 4.92
C GLY A 47 16.49 12.97 3.87
N SER A 48 17.74 12.56 4.11
CA SER A 48 18.84 12.69 3.14
C SER A 48 18.57 11.92 1.85
N LEU A 49 18.01 10.71 1.92
CA LEU A 49 17.66 9.92 0.74
C LEU A 49 16.57 10.60 -0.11
N MET A 50 15.67 11.32 0.54
CA MET A 50 14.58 12.06 -0.10
C MET A 50 14.93 13.52 -0.42
N PHE A 51 16.20 13.91 -0.26
CA PHE A 51 16.69 15.28 -0.47
C PHE A 51 15.94 16.33 0.38
N ILE A 52 15.53 15.94 1.58
CA ILE A 52 14.86 16.81 2.56
C ILE A 52 15.93 17.48 3.41
N GLU A 53 15.87 18.80 3.50
CA GLU A 53 16.81 19.56 4.30
C GLU A 53 16.60 19.32 5.81
N ASP A 54 17.69 19.30 6.58
CA ASP A 54 17.63 19.19 8.04
C ASP A 54 16.81 20.31 8.68
N SER A 55 16.75 21.49 8.04
CA SER A 55 15.94 22.64 8.45
C SER A 55 14.44 22.33 8.49
N GLN A 56 13.97 21.37 7.68
CA GLN A 56 12.58 20.92 7.60
C GLN A 56 12.29 19.79 8.59
N MET A 57 13.31 19.22 9.23
CA MET A 57 13.23 18.10 10.17
C MET A 57 13.24 18.57 11.64
N THR A 58 12.50 19.63 11.95
CA THR A 58 12.53 20.29 13.27
C THR A 58 12.01 19.41 14.41
N ASN A 59 11.06 18.51 14.15
CA ASN A 59 10.49 17.60 15.15
C ASN A 59 10.70 16.12 14.77
N ILE A 60 11.88 15.59 15.06
CA ILE A 60 12.28 14.21 14.75
C ILE A 60 11.29 13.15 15.29
N GLU A 61 10.66 13.39 16.43
CA GLU A 61 9.69 12.44 17.00
C GLU A 61 8.40 12.35 16.15
N ALA A 62 7.96 13.47 15.56
CA ALA A 62 6.84 13.46 14.61
C ALA A 62 7.18 12.63 13.35
N TRP A 63 8.44 12.66 12.89
CA TRP A 63 8.90 11.82 11.79
C TRP A 63 8.87 10.33 12.14
N ARG A 64 9.25 9.98 13.37
CA ARG A 64 9.17 8.59 13.86
C ARG A 64 7.74 8.12 14.02
N LEU A 65 6.84 8.97 14.50
CA LEU A 65 5.42 8.66 14.60
C LEU A 65 4.82 8.37 13.23
N VAL A 66 5.08 9.22 12.23
CA VAL A 66 4.69 8.97 10.84
C VAL A 66 5.34 7.68 10.29
N GLY A 67 6.61 7.43 10.63
CA GLY A 67 7.27 6.16 10.31
C GLY A 67 6.54 4.94 10.88
N MET A 68 6.03 5.05 12.11
CA MET A 68 5.22 3.99 12.75
C MET A 68 3.92 3.76 12.00
N GLU A 69 3.19 4.83 11.67
CA GLU A 69 1.95 4.74 10.90
C GLU A 69 2.18 4.06 9.54
N ILE A 70 3.22 4.49 8.82
CA ILE A 70 3.61 3.88 7.54
C ILE A 70 3.96 2.40 7.70
N ALA A 71 4.70 2.03 8.75
CA ALA A 71 5.04 0.63 9.00
C ALA A 71 3.80 -0.22 9.32
N VAL A 72 2.84 0.31 10.09
CA VAL A 72 1.57 -0.35 10.38
C VAL A 72 0.75 -0.56 9.11
N VAL A 73 0.66 0.45 8.24
CA VAL A 73 0.04 0.32 6.91
C VAL A 73 0.73 -0.79 6.12
N GLY A 74 2.06 -0.77 6.04
CA GLY A 74 2.84 -1.78 5.34
C GLY A 74 2.57 -3.20 5.84
N TYR A 75 2.45 -3.38 7.15
CA TYR A 75 2.08 -4.66 7.77
C TYR A 75 0.70 -5.14 7.31
N PHE A 76 -0.33 -4.28 7.31
CA PHE A 76 -1.66 -4.64 6.85
C PHE A 76 -1.66 -5.04 5.36
N TYR A 77 -0.94 -4.32 4.52
CA TYR A 77 -0.81 -4.65 3.09
C TYR A 77 -0.10 -5.98 2.85
N ALA A 78 0.99 -6.24 3.58
CA ALA A 78 1.74 -7.47 3.43
C ALA A 78 0.94 -8.70 3.90
N THR A 79 0.27 -8.58 5.06
CA THR A 79 -0.51 -9.68 5.65
C THR A 79 -1.81 -9.97 4.90
N ASN A 80 -2.47 -8.93 4.38
CA ASN A 80 -3.74 -9.07 3.66
C ASN A 80 -3.59 -9.09 2.14
N ALA A 81 -2.38 -9.21 1.61
CA ALA A 81 -2.10 -9.17 0.17
C ALA A 81 -2.92 -10.16 -0.66
N ARG A 82 -3.27 -11.33 -0.10
CA ARG A 82 -4.07 -12.35 -0.79
C ARG A 82 -5.58 -12.11 -0.72
N SER A 83 -6.06 -11.21 0.15
CA SER A 83 -7.48 -10.95 0.34
C SER A 83 -8.04 -10.05 -0.75
N LYS A 84 -8.94 -10.60 -1.59
CA LYS A 84 -9.67 -9.83 -2.61
C LYS A 84 -10.55 -8.74 -1.99
N HIS A 85 -11.11 -8.99 -0.80
CA HIS A 85 -11.92 -7.99 -0.08
C HIS A 85 -11.05 -6.82 0.37
N PHE A 86 -9.89 -7.11 0.96
CA PHE A 86 -8.92 -6.07 1.36
C PHE A 86 -8.43 -5.27 0.15
N ALA A 87 -8.15 -5.93 -0.97
CA ALA A 87 -7.75 -5.26 -2.21
C ALA A 87 -8.80 -4.24 -2.69
N LYS A 88 -10.10 -4.56 -2.56
CA LYS A 88 -11.19 -3.66 -2.95
C LYS A 88 -11.37 -2.50 -1.97
N THR A 89 -11.34 -2.77 -0.66
CA THR A 89 -11.50 -1.72 0.36
C THR A 89 -10.32 -0.75 0.37
N SER A 90 -9.10 -1.27 0.21
CA SER A 90 -7.88 -0.46 0.16
C SER A 90 -7.88 0.56 -0.99
N VAL A 91 -8.52 0.26 -2.13
CA VAL A 91 -8.70 1.26 -3.21
C VAL A 91 -9.50 2.46 -2.73
N LEU A 92 -10.60 2.23 -2.01
CA LEU A 92 -11.44 3.31 -1.49
C LEU A 92 -10.72 4.13 -0.43
N ASP A 93 -10.04 3.46 0.52
CA ASP A 93 -9.30 4.11 1.59
C ASP A 93 -8.20 5.04 1.06
N ARG A 94 -7.56 4.66 -0.05
CA ARG A 94 -6.45 5.40 -0.64
C ARG A 94 -6.85 6.63 -1.44
N ILE A 95 -8.07 6.64 -1.99
CA ILE A 95 -8.50 7.73 -2.87
C ILE A 95 -8.96 8.94 -2.07
N LEU A 96 -9.65 8.73 -0.93
CA LEU A 96 -10.28 9.83 -0.21
C LEU A 96 -9.91 9.89 1.29
N PRO A 97 -10.15 8.84 2.12
CA PRO A 97 -9.86 8.93 3.55
C PRO A 97 -8.39 9.23 3.87
N VAL A 98 -7.46 8.51 3.24
CA VAL A 98 -6.03 8.63 3.54
C VAL A 98 -5.46 9.99 3.13
N PRO A 99 -5.68 10.52 1.91
CA PRO A 99 -5.22 11.86 1.55
C PRO A 99 -5.77 12.96 2.46
N LEU A 100 -7.05 12.88 2.83
CA LEU A 100 -7.67 13.84 3.76
C LEU A 100 -7.01 13.78 5.15
N LEU A 101 -6.77 12.58 5.66
CA LEU A 101 -6.08 12.37 6.93
C LEU A 101 -4.66 12.96 6.91
N LEU A 102 -3.89 12.69 5.84
CA LEU A 102 -2.52 13.18 5.69
C LEU A 102 -2.46 14.71 5.61
N VAL A 103 -3.38 15.33 4.86
CA VAL A 103 -3.49 16.80 4.81
C VAL A 103 -3.82 17.37 6.18
N GLY A 104 -4.73 16.73 6.93
CA GLY A 104 -5.05 17.10 8.31
C GLY A 104 -3.84 17.00 9.24
N GLN A 105 -3.11 15.89 9.21
CA GLN A 105 -1.88 15.70 9.98
C GLN A 105 -0.82 16.77 9.67
N ALA A 106 -0.68 17.16 8.40
CA ALA A 106 0.24 18.23 8.00
C ALA A 106 -0.10 19.58 8.66
N GLN A 107 -1.38 19.87 8.89
CA GLN A 107 -1.82 21.08 9.61
C GLN A 107 -1.56 20.98 11.12
N LEU A 108 -1.55 19.77 11.67
CA LEU A 108 -1.31 19.49 13.09
C LEU A 108 0.18 19.39 13.46
N GLY A 109 1.09 19.65 12.51
CA GLY A 109 2.53 19.68 12.77
C GLY A 109 3.28 18.40 12.40
N ALA A 110 2.64 17.44 11.71
CA ALA A 110 3.34 16.32 11.11
C ALA A 110 4.28 16.80 9.97
N PRO A 111 5.27 15.99 9.56
CA PRO A 111 6.18 16.31 8.47
C PRO A 111 5.47 16.62 7.15
N LYS A 112 5.28 17.92 6.85
CA LYS A 112 4.48 18.39 5.70
C LYS A 112 4.92 17.78 4.38
N VAL A 113 6.23 17.68 4.16
CA VAL A 113 6.80 17.10 2.92
C VAL A 113 6.33 15.66 2.74
N LEU A 114 6.39 14.83 3.80
CA LEU A 114 5.91 13.45 3.75
C LEU A 114 4.40 13.40 3.57
N CYS A 115 3.65 14.16 4.38
CA CYS A 115 2.19 14.14 4.32
C CYS A 115 1.68 14.50 2.91
N TYR A 116 2.22 15.54 2.28
CA TYR A 116 1.81 15.93 0.92
C TYR A 116 2.30 14.95 -0.14
N LEU A 117 3.52 14.42 -0.03
CA LEU A 117 4.02 13.39 -0.93
C LEU A 117 3.11 12.16 -0.92
N PHE A 118 2.79 11.63 0.26
CA PHE A 118 1.89 10.49 0.40
C PHE A 118 0.45 10.84 0.02
N ALA A 119 -0.04 12.06 0.27
CA ALA A 119 -1.39 12.47 -0.17
C ALA A 119 -1.57 12.43 -1.69
N VAL A 120 -0.48 12.55 -2.46
CA VAL A 120 -0.49 12.40 -3.93
C VAL A 120 -0.23 10.94 -4.36
N VAL A 121 0.71 10.26 -3.70
CA VAL A 121 1.10 8.89 -4.06
C VAL A 121 -0.02 7.88 -3.74
N GLU A 122 -0.76 8.06 -2.65
CA GLU A 122 -1.81 7.12 -2.23
C GLU A 122 -2.94 6.97 -3.27
N PRO A 123 -3.56 8.06 -3.80
CA PRO A 123 -4.55 7.95 -4.86
C PRO A 123 -4.02 7.27 -6.12
N LEU A 124 -2.77 7.54 -6.50
CA LEU A 124 -2.13 6.90 -7.66
C LEU A 124 -2.02 5.39 -7.47
N LEU A 125 -1.58 4.94 -6.29
CA LEU A 125 -1.51 3.52 -5.94
C LEU A 125 -2.91 2.89 -5.85
N GLY A 126 -3.91 3.64 -5.37
CA GLY A 126 -5.32 3.23 -5.39
C GLY A 126 -5.82 2.96 -6.81
N VAL A 127 -5.57 3.88 -7.75
CA VAL A 127 -5.95 3.71 -9.17
C VAL A 127 -5.23 2.51 -9.79
N LEU A 128 -3.92 2.35 -9.57
CA LEU A 128 -3.17 1.20 -10.08
C LEU A 128 -3.70 -0.13 -9.54
N THR A 129 -4.07 -0.16 -8.26
CA THR A 129 -4.67 -1.35 -7.63
C THR A 129 -6.03 -1.66 -8.25
N SER A 130 -6.87 -0.64 -8.48
CA SER A 130 -8.16 -0.78 -9.17
C SER A 130 -8.00 -1.33 -10.59
N LEU A 131 -7.04 -0.82 -11.36
CA LEU A 131 -6.78 -1.29 -12.73
C LEU A 131 -6.32 -2.75 -12.75
N SER A 132 -5.50 -3.16 -11.78
CA SER A 132 -5.08 -4.54 -11.61
C SER A 132 -6.27 -5.46 -11.30
N LEU A 133 -7.16 -5.04 -10.39
CA LEU A 133 -8.37 -5.79 -10.03
C LEU A 133 -9.31 -5.98 -11.22
N THR A 134 -9.63 -4.91 -11.95
CA THR A 134 -10.52 -4.98 -13.11
C THR A 134 -9.93 -5.87 -14.21
N SER A 135 -8.61 -5.82 -14.40
CA SER A 135 -7.91 -6.69 -15.36
C SER A 135 -8.02 -8.17 -14.97
N GLU A 136 -7.95 -8.49 -13.68
CA GLU A 136 -8.10 -9.86 -13.18
C GLU A 136 -9.54 -10.36 -13.32
N GLU A 137 -10.53 -9.56 -12.96
CA GLU A 137 -11.95 -9.91 -13.11
C GLU A 137 -12.32 -10.17 -14.58
N LYS A 138 -11.81 -9.35 -15.51
CA LYS A 138 -12.00 -9.56 -16.95
C LYS A 138 -11.37 -10.87 -17.44
N ASN A 139 -10.16 -11.19 -16.97
CA ASN A 139 -9.48 -12.43 -17.33
C ASN A 139 -10.18 -13.68 -16.75
N GLU A 140 -10.73 -13.60 -15.55
CA GLU A 140 -11.53 -14.67 -14.95
C GLU A 140 -12.85 -14.89 -15.72
N SER A 141 -13.53 -13.80 -16.13
CA SER A 141 -14.73 -13.87 -16.97
C SER A 141 -14.45 -14.50 -18.34
N ASP A 142 -13.39 -14.07 -19.04
CA ASP A 142 -13.03 -14.59 -20.37
C ASP A 142 -12.60 -16.08 -20.32
N LYS A 143 -12.16 -16.60 -19.16
CA LYS A 143 -11.90 -18.05 -18.97
C LYS A 143 -13.18 -18.87 -18.75
N LYS A 144 -14.19 -18.31 -18.06
CA LYS A 144 -15.45 -19.00 -17.78
C LYS A 144 -16.39 -19.07 -18.98
N ASP A 145 -16.28 -18.14 -19.94
CA ASP A 145 -17.07 -18.12 -21.17
C ASP A 145 -16.17 -18.05 -22.42
N PRO A 146 -15.63 -19.20 -22.89
CA PRO A 146 -14.72 -19.23 -24.02
C PRO A 146 -15.38 -18.83 -25.35
N LYS A 147 -16.72 -18.86 -25.47
CA LYS A 147 -17.43 -18.48 -26.70
C LYS A 147 -17.33 -16.98 -26.98
N LYS A 148 -17.31 -16.13 -25.94
CA LYS A 148 -17.08 -14.67 -26.07
C LYS A 148 -15.66 -14.32 -26.53
N ARG A 149 -14.69 -15.20 -26.31
CA ARG A 149 -13.29 -14.99 -26.69
C ARG A 149 -13.08 -15.20 -28.19
N THR A 150 -13.85 -16.10 -28.80
CA THR A 150 -13.79 -16.39 -30.24
C THR A 150 -14.47 -15.30 -31.07
N SER A 151 -15.58 -14.72 -30.59
CA SER A 151 -16.26 -13.64 -31.31
C SER A 151 -15.46 -12.33 -31.35
N ARG A 152 -14.66 -12.02 -30.33
CA ARG A 152 -13.77 -10.83 -30.29
C ARG A 152 -12.54 -10.93 -31.21
N ARG A 153 -12.21 -12.10 -31.76
CA ARG A 153 -11.12 -12.26 -32.74
C ARG A 153 -11.57 -12.30 -34.19
N LEU A 154 -12.88 -12.32 -34.43
CA LEU A 154 -13.48 -12.44 -35.75
C LEU A 154 -13.90 -11.07 -36.34
N TRP A 155 -13.51 -9.97 -35.70
CA TRP A 155 -13.71 -8.60 -36.14
C TRP A 155 -12.43 -7.80 -35.92
#